data_AF-A0A4U5NX77-F1
#
_entry.id   AF-A0A4U5NX77-F1
#
_cell.length_a   1.000
_cell.length_b   1.000
_cell.length_c   1.000
_cell.angle_alpha   90.00
_cell.angle_beta   90.00
_cell.angle_gamma   90.00
#
_symmetry.space_group_name_H-M   'P 1'
#
loop_
_entity.id
_entity.type
_entity.pdbx_description
1 polymer ?
#
loop_
_entity_poly.entity_id
_entity_poly.type
_entity_poly.pdbx_seq_one_letter_code
_entity_poly.pdbx_strand_id
1 'polypeptide(L)' 'MPAIGPDGPLLDSLFSGLYYVIGIPGILLNALLIFVILFLAPKTLRKYRFLLLNQTFIDLLSSTLLTLSQVR' A
#
# COMPACT_ATOMS: atom_id res chain seq x y z
N MET A 1 17.07 -21.74 12.12
CA MET A 1 18.14 -20.85 12.60
C MET A 1 18.72 -20.14 11.38
N PRO A 2 18.46 -18.84 11.13
CA PRO A 2 19.27 -18.12 10.17
C PRO A 2 20.46 -17.46 10.89
N ALA A 3 21.62 -17.57 10.25
CA ALA A 3 22.89 -17.00 10.71
C ALA A 3 22.81 -15.46 10.68
N ILE A 4 22.91 -14.83 11.85
CA ILE A 4 22.94 -13.38 11.98
C ILE A 4 24.40 -12.95 11.84
N GLY A 5 24.81 -12.57 10.62
CA GLY A 5 25.99 -11.74 10.42
C GLY A 5 25.80 -10.38 11.11
N PRO A 6 26.87 -9.63 11.44
CA PRO A 6 26.79 -8.33 12.13
C PRO A 6 25.93 -7.28 11.40
N ASP A 7 25.59 -7.55 10.15
CA ASP A 7 24.81 -6.78 9.19
C ASP A 7 23.29 -7.04 9.23
N GLY A 8 22.82 -8.08 9.94
CA GLY A 8 21.39 -8.39 10.10
C GLY A 8 20.53 -7.22 10.63
N PRO A 9 20.92 -6.55 11.74
CA PRO A 9 20.13 -5.45 12.30
C PRO A 9 20.00 -4.24 11.37
N LEU A 10 21.00 -4.04 10.51
CA LEU A 10 21.06 -2.92 9.57
C LEU A 10 20.17 -3.19 8.35
N LEU A 11 20.19 -4.44 7.85
CA LEU A 11 19.27 -4.91 6.82
C LEU A 11 17.80 -4.81 7.27
N ASP A 12 17.49 -5.23 8.50
CA ASP A 12 16.13 -5.15 9.05
C ASP A 12 15.63 -3.70 9.14
N SER A 13 16.50 -2.79 9.59
CA SER A 13 16.17 -1.35 9.67
C SER A 13 15.96 -0.72 8.30
N LEU A 14 16.78 -1.07 7.31
CA LEU A 14 16.64 -0.58 5.94
C LEU A 14 15.35 -1.09 5.29
N PHE A 15 15.04 -2.39 5.42
CA PHE A 15 13.81 -2.95 4.87
C PHE A 15 12.58 -2.33 5.54
N SER A 16 12.56 -2.22 6.87
CA SER A 16 11.45 -1.59 7.60
C SER A 16 11.23 -0.14 7.12
N GLY A 17 12.30 0.64 7.01
CA GLY A 17 12.23 2.01 6.47
C GLY A 17 11.69 2.06 5.04
N LEU A 18 12.14 1.17 4.16
CA LEU A 18 11.69 1.09 2.77
C LEU A 18 10.20 0.72 2.67
N TYR A 19 9.73 -0.19 3.53
CA TYR A 19 8.32 -0.54 3.63
C TYR A 19 7.46 0.64 4.10
N TYR A 20 7.90 1.42 5.08
CA TYR A 20 7.18 2.61 5.51
C TYR A 20 7.12 3.69 4.42
N VAL A 21 8.25 3.93 3.73
CA VAL A 21 8.35 4.96 2.68
C VAL A 21 7.49 4.61 1.47
N ILE A 22 7.25 3.33 1.17
CA ILE A 22 6.40 2.90 0.05
C ILE A 22 4.95 2.68 0.50
N GLY A 23 4.74 2.09 1.68
CA GLY A 23 3.43 1.72 2.19
C GLY A 23 2.53 2.91 2.50
N ILE A 24 3.06 3.95 3.14
CA ILE A 24 2.30 5.18 3.46
C ILE A 24 1.78 5.88 2.19
N PRO A 25 2.63 6.20 1.18
CA PRO A 25 2.15 6.78 -0.07
C PRO A 25 1.22 5.83 -0.82
N GLY A 26 1.42 4.51 -0.76
CA GLY A 26 0.49 3.53 -1.31
C GLY A 26 -0.91 3.66 -0.72
N ILE A 27 -1.03 3.81 0.60
CA ILE A 27 -2.31 4.02 1.29
C ILE A 27 -2.93 5.36 0.88
N LEU A 28 -2.16 6.45 0.89
CA LEU A 28 -2.64 7.79 0.52
C LEU A 28 -3.12 7.86 -0.94
N LEU A 29 -2.36 7.28 -1.88
CA LEU A 29 -2.70 7.24 -3.30
C LEU A 29 -3.96 6.43 -3.54
N ASN A 30 -4.10 5.25 -2.91
CA ASN A 30 -5.32 4.45 -3.04
C ASN A 30 -6.55 5.14 -2.44
N ALA A 31 -6.40 5.82 -1.30
CA ALA A 31 -7.48 6.61 -0.71
C ALA A 31 -7.91 7.78 -1.63
N LEU A 32 -6.94 8.48 -2.23
CA LEU A 32 -7.20 9.54 -3.20
C LEU A 32 -7.86 8.99 -4.46
N LEU A 33 -7.43 7.82 -4.94
CA LEU A 33 -8.01 7.17 -6.11
C LEU A 33 -9.48 6.80 -5.86
N ILE A 34 -9.82 6.28 -4.66
CA ILE A 34 -11.22 6.07 -4.26
C ILE A 34 -12.00 7.38 -4.31
N PHE A 35 -11.46 8.47 -3.76
CA PHE A 35 -12.11 9.78 -3.81
C PHE A 35 -12.39 10.23 -5.25
N VAL A 36 -11.40 10.11 -6.15
CA VAL A 36 -11.56 10.47 -7.56
C VAL A 36 -12.60 9.59 -8.25
N ILE A 37 -12.60 8.28 -7.99
CA ILE A 37 -13.57 7.34 -8.56
C ILE A 37 -15.00 7.65 -8.08
N LEU A 38 -15.17 8.07 -6.83
CA LEU A 38 -16.48 8.37 -6.26
C LEU A 38 -17.03 9.73 -6.72
N PHE A 39 -16.21 10.78 -6.69
CA PHE A 39 -16.65 12.17 -6.83
C PHE A 39 -16.33 12.80 -8.20
N LEU A 40 -15.23 12.42 -8.84
CA LEU A 40 -14.71 13.08 -10.06
C LEU A 40 -14.76 12.20 -11.32
N ALA A 41 -15.18 10.93 -11.21
CA ALA A 41 -15.06 9.99 -12.32
C ALA A 41 -15.86 10.43 -13.57
N PRO A 42 -15.20 10.61 -14.73
CA PRO A 42 -15.87 10.89 -16.00
C PRO A 42 -16.76 9.70 -16.42
N LYS A 43 -17.75 9.97 -17.28
CA LYS A 43 -18.77 8.99 -17.69
C LYS A 43 -18.19 7.66 -18.22
N THR A 44 -17.00 7.70 -18.82
CA THR A 44 -16.26 6.53 -19.32
C THR A 44 -15.80 5.60 -18.19
N LEU A 45 -15.32 6.17 -17.07
CA LEU A 45 -14.87 5.42 -15.89
C LEU A 45 -16.04 4.91 -15.04
N ARG A 46 -17.24 5.48 -15.19
CA ARG A 46 -18.44 5.07 -14.43
C ARG A 46 -18.85 3.62 -14.70
N LYS A 47 -18.60 3.10 -15.92
CA LYS A 47 -18.83 1.68 -16.27
C LYS A 47 -17.85 0.73 -15.57
N TYR A 48 -16.61 1.18 -15.35
CA TYR A 48 -15.55 0.41 -14.70
C TYR A 48 -15.43 0.70 -13.20
N ARG A 49 -16.29 1.55 -12.65
CA ARG A 49 -16.21 2.03 -11.26
C ARG A 49 -16.18 0.89 -10.25
N PHE A 50 -16.95 -0.17 -10.45
CA PHE A 50 -16.94 -1.33 -9.56
C PHE A 50 -15.64 -2.11 -9.62
N LEU A 51 -15.09 -2.34 -10.82
CA LEU A 51 -13.79 -3.02 -10.99
C LEU A 51 -12.65 -2.20 -10.39
N LEU A 52 -12.65 -0.89 -10.68
CA LEU A 52 -11.65 0.04 -10.15
C LEU A 52 -11.72 0.12 -8.62
N LEU A 53 -12.91 0.30 -8.04
CA LEU A 53 -13.06 0.31 -6.58
C LEU A 53 -12.57 -0.99 -5.96
N ASN A 54 -12.91 -2.15 -6.54
CA ASN A 54 -12.48 -3.43 -6.00
C ASN A 54 -10.95 -3.57 -6.02
N GLN A 55 -10.32 -3.24 -7.15
CA GLN A 55 -8.86 -3.24 -7.27
C GLN A 55 -8.20 -2.30 -6.26
N THR A 56 -8.70 -1.05 -6.18
CA THR A 56 -8.15 -0.03 -5.26
C THR A 56 -8.31 -0.45 -3.80
N PHE A 57 -9.40 -1.15 -3.47
CA PHE A 57 -9.66 -1.65 -2.12
C PHE A 57 -8.71 -2.79 -1.75
N ILE A 58 -8.42 -3.70 -2.69
CA ILE A 58 -7.43 -4.77 -2.50
C ILE A 58 -6.04 -4.15 -2.31
N ASP A 59 -5.66 -3.17 -3.12
CA ASP A 59 -4.36 -2.49 -3.02
C ASP A 59 -4.22 -1.71 -1.70
N LEU A 60 -5.28 -1.04 -1.26
CA LEU A 60 -5.33 -0.38 0.05
C LEU A 60 -5.16 -1.39 1.19
N LEU A 61 -5.89 -2.51 1.15
CA LEU A 61 -5.83 -3.55 2.16
C LEU A 61 -4.43 -4.17 2.22
N SER A 62 -3.86 -4.51 1.05
CA SER A 62 -2.52 -5.08 0.94
C SER A 62 -1.45 -4.13 1.49
N SER A 63 -1.51 -2.85 1.10
CA SER A 63 -0.58 -1.81 1.59
C SER A 63 -0.70 -1.62 3.11
N THR A 64 -1.92 -1.67 3.65
CA THR A 64 -2.18 -1.54 5.09
C THR A 64 -1.67 -2.75 5.86
N LEU A 65 -1.93 -3.97 5.38
CA LEU A 65 -1.47 -5.21 5.99
C LEU A 65 0.05 -5.32 5.99
N LEU A 66 0.69 -4.98 4.86
CA LEU A 66 2.15 -4.95 4.75
C LEU A 66 2.75 -3.93 5.73
N THR A 67 2.21 -2.72 5.78
CA THR A 67 2.68 -1.70 6.73
C THR A 67 2.49 -2.14 8.19
N LEU A 68 1.34 -2.72 8.54
CA LEU A 68 1.08 -3.23 9.90
C LEU A 68 1.96 -4.42 10.27
N SER A 69 2.29 -5.28 9.31
CA SER A 69 3.18 -6.43 9.55
C SER A 69 4.61 -6.02 9.92
N GLN A 70 5.02 -4.80 9.55
CA GLN A 70 6.35 -4.24 9.82
C GLN A 70 6.38 -3.40 11.12
N VAL A 71 5.24 -3.19 11.78
CA VAL A 71 5.14 -2.47 13.08
C VAL A 71 5.53 -3.38 14.26
N ARG A 72 5.86 -4.65 14.03
CA ARG A 72 6.14 -5.65 15.06
C ARG A 72 7.63 -5.94 15.21
#